data_AF-A0A0Q8DN64-F1
#
_entry.id   AF-A0A0Q8DN64-F1
#
_cell.length_a   1.000
_cell.length_b   1.000
_cell.length_c   1.000
_cell.angle_alpha   90.00
_cell.angle_beta   90.00
_cell.angle_gamma   90.00
#
_symmetry.space_group_name_H-M   'P 1'
#
loop_
_entity.id
_entity.type
_entity.pdbx_description
1 polymer ?
#
loop_
_entity_poly.entity_id
_entity_poly.type
_entity_poly.pdbx_seq_one_letter_code
_entity_poly.pdbx_strand_id
1 'polypeptide(L)' 'MSLMKQYADDTADFKLRAIETAWITDDLERALALSELFEDCGNAASVYRSPAEVAALFVHTVVETFSAEWMSQRRATA' A
#
# COMPACT_ATOMS: atom_id res chain seq x y z
N MET A 1 13.47 -2.99 18.53
CA MET A 1 12.67 -1.95 17.84
C MET A 1 11.27 -1.97 18.47
N SER A 2 10.62 -0.83 18.72
CA SER A 2 9.25 -0.85 19.26
C SER A 2 8.24 -1.11 18.13
N LEU A 3 7.14 -1.80 18.42
CA LEU A 3 6.07 -2.08 17.45
C LEU A 3 5.45 -0.80 16.86
N MET A 4 5.43 0.30 17.62
CA MET A 4 4.98 1.59 17.11
C MET A 4 5.92 2.18 16.05
N LYS A 5 7.24 2.02 16.23
CA LYS A 5 8.20 2.48 15.23
C LYS A 5 8.09 1.63 13.96
N GLN A 6 8.02 0.30 14.13
CA GLN A 6 7.82 -0.62 13.02
C GLN A 6 6.56 -0.30 12.22
N TYR A 7 5.42 -0.06 12.90
CA TYR A 7 4.18 0.32 12.23
C TYR A 7 4.32 1.59 11.39
N ALA A 8 5.02 2.60 11.91
CA ALA A 8 5.26 3.84 11.18
C ALA A 8 6.16 3.62 9.94
N ASP A 9 7.21 2.81 10.09
CA ASP A 9 8.13 2.45 9.02
C ASP A 9 7.38 1.63 7.93
N ASP A 10 6.62 0.61 8.31
CA ASP A 10 5.78 -0.21 7.41
C ASP A 10 4.76 0.67 6.65
N THR A 11 4.11 1.59 7.36
CA THR A 11 3.14 2.52 6.76
C THR A 11 3.80 3.43 5.71
N ALA A 12 5.02 3.91 5.98
CA ALA A 12 5.74 4.77 5.05
C ALA A 12 6.16 4.00 3.79
N ASP A 13 6.64 2.76 3.95
CA ASP A 13 7.01 1.88 2.85
C ASP A 13 5.80 1.56 1.96
N PHE A 14 4.68 1.14 2.55
CA PHE A 14 3.46 0.83 1.80
C PHE A 14 2.89 2.03 1.04
N LYS A 15 2.98 3.24 1.60
CA LYS A 15 2.60 4.46 0.87
C LYS A 15 3.48 4.69 -0.35
N LEU A 16 4.79 4.52 -0.23
CA LEU A 16 5.72 4.69 -1.34
C LEU A 16 5.43 3.68 -2.45
N ARG A 17 5.29 2.39 -2.09
CA ARG A 17 4.95 1.33 -3.04
C ARG A 17 3.60 1.54 -3.70
N ALA A 18 2.61 2.07 -2.98
CA ALA A 18 1.31 2.42 -3.56
C ALA A 18 1.41 3.54 -4.61
N ILE A 19 2.26 4.55 -4.36
CA ILE A 19 2.57 5.61 -5.35
C ILE A 19 3.22 4.98 -6.57
N GLU A 20 4.30 4.21 -6.40
CA GLU A 20 5.01 3.55 -7.51
C GLU A 20 4.07 2.66 -8.34
N THR A 21 3.22 1.89 -7.67
CA THR A 21 2.21 1.04 -8.30
C THR A 21 1.22 1.84 -9.15
N ALA A 22 0.80 3.02 -8.69
CA ALA A 22 -0.10 3.89 -9.45
C ALA A 22 0.54 4.39 -10.77
N TRP A 23 1.87 4.45 -10.84
CA TRP A 23 2.57 4.91 -12.04
C TRP A 23 2.87 3.79 -13.06
N ILE A 24 2.62 2.52 -12.72
CA ILE A 24 2.76 1.40 -13.65
C ILE A 24 1.74 1.57 -14.78
N THR A 25 2.22 1.59 -16.03
CA THR A 25 1.38 1.84 -17.21
C THR A 25 0.69 0.59 -17.73
N ASP A 26 1.32 -0.57 -17.61
CA ASP A 26 0.72 -1.85 -17.98
C ASP A 26 -0.33 -2.28 -16.94
N ASP A 27 -1.53 -2.60 -17.42
CA ASP A 27 -2.67 -2.91 -16.55
C ASP A 27 -2.48 -4.22 -15.77
N LEU A 28 -1.85 -5.22 -16.39
CA LEU A 28 -1.60 -6.52 -15.77
C LEU A 28 -0.51 -6.41 -14.71
N GLU A 29 0.62 -5.76 -15.05
CA GLU A 29 1.71 -5.50 -14.12
C GLU A 29 1.22 -4.70 -12.91
N ARG A 30 0.39 -3.68 -13.13
CA ARG A 30 -0.19 -2.88 -12.04
C ARG A 30 -1.10 -3.71 -11.13
N ALA A 31 -1.93 -4.57 -11.71
CA ALA A 31 -2.81 -5.44 -10.93
C ALA A 31 -2.03 -6.46 -10.10
N LEU A 32 -0.94 -7.01 -10.64
CA LEU A 32 -0.04 -7.91 -9.93
C LEU A 32 0.69 -7.20 -8.78
N ALA A 33 1.27 -6.03 -9.05
CA ALA A 33 1.95 -5.23 -8.04
C ALA A 33 1.01 -4.81 -6.88
N LEU A 34 -0.24 -4.45 -7.20
CA LEU A 34 -1.24 -4.13 -6.18
C LEU A 34 -1.62 -5.35 -5.34
N SER A 35 -1.70 -6.54 -5.96
CA SER A 35 -2.00 -7.78 -5.26
C SER A 35 -0.88 -8.17 -4.30
N GLU A 36 0.38 -8.10 -4.75
CA GLU A 36 1.57 -8.34 -3.93
C GLU A 36 1.63 -7.36 -2.74
N LEU A 37 1.34 -6.08 -2.98
CA LEU A 37 1.31 -5.07 -1.92
C LEU A 37 0.23 -5.38 -0.85
N PHE A 38 -0.93 -5.90 -1.24
CA PHE A 38 -1.95 -6.32 -0.27
C PHE A 38 -1.57 -7.58 0.50
N GLU A 39 -0.91 -8.54 -0.14
CA GLU A 39 -0.35 -9.71 0.55
C GLU A 39 0.70 -9.28 1.60
N ASP A 40 1.56 -8.33 1.25
CA ASP A 40 2.56 -7.78 2.17
C ASP A 40 1.94 -7.03 3.34
N CYS A 41 0.83 -6.31 3.14
CA CYS A 41 0.06 -5.72 4.24
C CYS A 41 -0.37 -6.80 5.25
N GLY A 42 -0.87 -7.93 4.76
CA GLY A 42 -1.27 -9.07 5.60
C GLY A 42 -0.09 -9.71 6.33
N ASN A 43 1.03 -9.90 5.62
CA ASN A 43 2.25 -10.47 6.17
C ASN A 43 2.84 -9.58 7.28
N ALA A 44 2.97 -8.28 7.03
CA ALA A 44 3.46 -7.33 8.02
C ALA A 44 2.54 -7.27 9.25
N ALA A 45 1.22 -7.31 9.05
CA ALA A 45 0.25 -7.27 10.15
C ALA A 45 0.31 -8.49 11.09
N SER A 46 0.87 -9.63 10.65
CA SER A 46 0.91 -10.89 11.41
C SER A 46 1.63 -10.81 12.75
N VAL A 47 2.55 -9.85 12.93
CA VAL A 47 3.35 -9.69 14.15
C VAL A 47 2.67 -8.83 15.23
N TYR A 48 1.53 -8.22 14.90
CA TYR A 48 0.80 -7.33 15.80
C TYR A 48 -0.27 -8.10 16.60
N ARG A 49 -0.73 -7.50 17.71
CA ARG A 49 -1.72 -8.12 18.61
C ARG A 49 -3.06 -8.42 17.92
N SER A 50 -3.48 -7.54 17.01
CA SER A 50 -4.71 -7.66 16.23
C SER A 50 -4.38 -7.65 14.73
N PRO A 51 -3.88 -8.75 14.13
CA PRO A 51 -3.43 -8.76 12.75
C PRO A 51 -4.49 -8.32 11.75
N ALA A 52 -5.74 -8.75 11.94
CA ALA A 52 -6.83 -8.38 11.04
C ALA A 52 -7.13 -6.87 11.03
N GLU A 53 -7.11 -6.23 12.21
CA GLU A 53 -7.31 -4.78 12.32
C GLU A 53 -6.14 -4.00 11.70
N VAL A 54 -4.92 -4.44 11.96
CA VAL A 54 -3.71 -3.79 11.42
C VAL A 54 -3.61 -3.97 9.91
N ALA A 55 -3.92 -5.16 9.38
CA ALA A 55 -3.96 -5.40 7.94
C ALA A 55 -5.01 -4.50 7.26
N ALA A 56 -6.19 -4.35 7.86
CA ALA A 56 -7.22 -3.45 7.34
C ALA A 56 -6.75 -1.98 7.30
N LEU A 57 -6.03 -1.53 8.33
CA LEU A 57 -5.46 -0.17 8.36
C LEU A 57 -4.38 0.04 7.29
N PHE A 58 -3.50 -0.95 7.09
CA PHE A 58 -2.49 -0.90 6.02
C PHE A 58 -3.14 -0.89 4.64
N VAL A 59 -4.07 -1.81 4.36
CA VAL A 59 -4.79 -1.87 3.08
C VAL A 59 -5.56 -0.59 2.82
N HIS A 60 -6.25 -0.04 3.82
CA HIS A 60 -6.95 1.24 3.69
C HIS A 60 -5.98 2.37 3.29
N THR A 61 -4.84 2.45 3.98
CA THR A 61 -3.81 3.45 3.67
C THR A 61 -3.27 3.31 2.25
N VAL A 62 -2.98 2.08 1.82
CA VAL A 62 -2.53 1.78 0.45
C VAL A 62 -3.57 2.23 -0.57
N VAL A 63 -4.84 1.88 -0.37
CA VAL A 63 -5.94 2.22 -1.30
C VAL A 63 -6.13 3.74 -1.40
N GLU A 64 -6.11 4.46 -0.27
CA GLU A 64 -6.22 5.92 -0.27
C GLU A 64 -5.06 6.57 -1.04
N THR A 65 -3.83 6.14 -0.77
CA THR A 65 -2.63 6.68 -1.44
C THR A 65 -2.61 6.35 -2.93
N PHE A 66 -2.87 5.09 -3.30
CA PHE A 66 -2.96 4.66 -4.69
C PHE A 66 -4.03 5.46 -5.45
N SER A 67 -5.23 5.60 -4.87
CA SER A 67 -6.34 6.30 -5.53
C SER A 67 -6.05 7.78 -5.75
N ALA A 68 -5.44 8.44 -4.76
CA ALA A 68 -5.03 9.83 -4.88
C ALA A 68 -4.01 10.01 -6.02
N GLU A 69 -3.01 9.14 -6.07
CA GLU A 69 -1.95 9.20 -7.08
C GLU A 69 -2.44 8.83 -8.48
N TRP A 70 -3.25 7.77 -8.60
CA TRP A 70 -3.86 7.36 -9.86
C TRP A 70 -4.71 8.47 -10.50
N MET A 71 -5.48 9.20 -9.68
CA MET A 71 -6.24 10.35 -10.14
C MET A 71 -5.35 11.52 -10.57
N SER A 72 -4.20 11.72 -9.90
CA SER A 72 -3.19 12.70 -10.29
C SER A 72 -2.57 12.35 -11.64
N GLN A 73 -2.13 11.10 -11.82
CA GLN A 73 -1.55 10.59 -13.06
C GLN A 73 -2.53 10.77 -14.24
N ARG A 74 -3.80 10.40 -14.06
CA ARG A 74 -4.84 10.56 -15.10
C ARG A 74 -5.10 12.02 -15.48
N ARG A 75 -4.91 12.98 -14.56
CA ARG A 75 -5.01 14.42 -14.89
C ARG A 75 -3.78 14.91 -15.64
N ALA A 76 -2.61 14.34 -15.39
CA ALA A 76 -1.38 14.70 -16.07
C ALA A 76 -1.30 14.16 -17.51
N THR A 77 -2.01 13.07 -17.81
CA THR A 77 -2.01 12.41 -19.13
C THR A 77 -3.24 12.70 -19.99
N ALA A 78 -4.19 13.50 -19.48
CA ALA A 78 -5.39 13.96 -20.19
C ALA A 78 -5.18 15.33 -20.85
#